data_AF-A0AA35ZJ47-F1
#
_entry.id   AF-A0AA35ZJ47-F1
#
_cell.length_a   1.000
_cell.length_b   1.000
_cell.length_c   1.000
_cell.angle_alpha   90.00
_cell.angle_beta   90.00
_cell.angle_gamma   90.00
#
_symmetry.space_group_name_H-M   'P 1'
#
loop_
_entity.id
_entity.type
_entity.pdbx_description
1 polymer ?
#
loop_
_entity_poly.entity_id
_entity_poly.type
_entity_poly.pdbx_seq_one_letter_code
_entity_poly.pdbx_strand_id
1 'polypeptide(L)'
;MALPMIMEIGLERGFRSALIDFVLMQLQLASVFFTFSLGTKTHYYGRTLLHGGAQYRPTGRGFVVFHAKFSENYRLYSRSHFFRWWFMVGTWLFAPFLFNPSGFEWQKIVDDWSDWCKWISNRGGIGVSGDKSWESWWEKEQDHLACSGVKGIVIEILLAVRFFIYQFGLVYHLNITKSKSFLVYGISWLVIFAGLLVMKGMAYCRKSLSNDYQLAFRLIKGLIAITFFSILITIIAQPHMSIKDIIVCVLALMPTGWGMLLIAQALKPFLKQTGFWSSVRTLAQYYEIIMGLLLFTPVAFLAWFPFVSEFQTRMLFNQAFSRGLQISRILGGGQKKNRSSRIKE
;
A
#
# COMPACT_ATOMS: atom_id res chain seq x y z
N MET A 1 -17.26 -19.97 -5.69
CA MET A 1 -16.47 -20.32 -6.89
C MET A 1 -15.68 -21.62 -6.73
N ALA A 2 -14.99 -21.87 -5.61
CA ALA A 2 -14.30 -23.15 -5.40
C ALA A 2 -15.26 -24.36 -5.34
N LEU A 3 -16.39 -24.22 -4.65
CA LEU A 3 -17.40 -25.28 -4.52
C LEU A 3 -17.97 -25.78 -5.87
N PRO A 4 -18.45 -24.91 -6.78
CA PRO A 4 -18.90 -25.35 -8.10
C PRO A 4 -17.83 -26.11 -8.90
N MET A 5 -16.58 -25.63 -8.90
CA MET A 5 -15.46 -26.27 -9.60
C MET A 5 -15.12 -27.65 -9.00
N ILE A 6 -15.12 -27.78 -7.67
CA ILE A 6 -14.87 -29.07 -6.99
C ILE A 6 -16.00 -30.06 -7.29
N MET A 7 -17.25 -29.59 -7.37
CA MET A 7 -18.40 -30.43 -7.74
C MET A 7 -18.29 -30.90 -9.19
N GLU A 8 -17.92 -30.02 -10.13
CA GLU A 8 -17.71 -30.34 -11.54
C GLU A 8 -16.59 -31.39 -11.71
N ILE A 9 -15.40 -31.13 -11.14
CA ILE A 9 -14.27 -32.09 -11.19
C ILE A 9 -14.63 -33.39 -10.46
N GLY A 10 -15.38 -33.31 -9.37
CA GLY A 10 -15.84 -34.47 -8.61
C GLY A 10 -16.79 -35.36 -9.41
N LEU A 11 -17.66 -34.77 -10.22
CA LEU A 11 -18.58 -35.47 -11.12
C LEU A 11 -17.84 -36.06 -12.34
N GLU A 12 -16.86 -35.35 -12.90
CA GLU A 12 -16.15 -35.77 -14.12
C GLU A 12 -15.02 -36.78 -13.86
N ARG A 13 -14.26 -36.60 -12.77
CA ARG A 13 -12.98 -37.30 -12.51
C ARG A 13 -12.92 -38.00 -11.15
N GLY A 14 -14.04 -37.99 -10.42
CA GLY A 14 -14.18 -38.60 -9.10
C GLY A 14 -13.73 -37.72 -7.94
N PHE A 15 -14.33 -37.97 -6.77
CA PHE A 15 -14.15 -37.16 -5.56
C PHE A 15 -12.70 -37.10 -5.06
N ARG A 16 -11.96 -38.21 -5.15
CA ARG A 16 -10.55 -38.25 -4.72
C ARG A 16 -9.67 -37.33 -5.57
N SER A 17 -9.86 -37.32 -6.88
CA SER A 17 -9.13 -36.44 -7.81
C SER A 17 -9.46 -34.97 -7.54
N ALA A 18 -10.74 -34.65 -7.35
CA ALA A 18 -11.18 -33.31 -7.00
C ALA A 18 -10.57 -32.80 -5.67
N LEU A 19 -10.46 -33.66 -4.67
CA LEU A 19 -9.85 -33.31 -3.38
C LEU A 19 -8.34 -33.07 -3.49
N ILE A 20 -7.63 -33.90 -4.27
CA ILE A 20 -6.20 -33.72 -4.53
C ILE A 20 -5.97 -32.40 -5.28
N ASP A 21 -6.72 -32.14 -6.35
CA ASP A 21 -6.62 -30.90 -7.13
C ASP A 21 -6.92 -29.67 -6.28
N PHE A 22 -7.94 -29.75 -5.41
CA PHE A 22 -8.25 -28.67 -4.48
C PHE A 22 -7.09 -28.39 -3.51
N VAL A 23 -6.49 -29.42 -2.91
CA VAL A 23 -5.34 -29.27 -2.02
C VAL A 23 -4.15 -28.65 -2.77
N LEU A 24 -3.85 -29.12 -3.98
CA LEU A 24 -2.79 -28.57 -4.82
C LEU A 24 -3.02 -27.09 -5.16
N MET A 25 -4.26 -26.71 -5.49
CA MET A 25 -4.62 -25.31 -5.72
C MET A 25 -4.39 -24.44 -4.46
N GLN A 26 -4.70 -24.94 -3.26
CA GLN A 26 -4.43 -24.20 -2.02
C GLN A 26 -2.94 -24.06 -1.74
N LEU A 27 -2.15 -25.11 -1.99
CA LEU A 27 -0.68 -25.07 -1.84
C LEU A 27 -0.03 -24.10 -2.84
N GLN A 28 -0.65 -23.89 -4.01
CA GLN A 28 -0.26 -22.87 -5.00
C GLN A 28 -0.83 -21.47 -4.69
N LEU A 29 -1.46 -21.28 -3.52
CA LEU A 29 -2.02 -20.01 -3.06
C LEU A 29 -3.14 -19.47 -3.98
N ALA A 30 -3.88 -20.35 -4.66
CA ALA A 30 -4.94 -19.95 -5.60
C ALA A 30 -6.05 -19.12 -4.92
N SER A 31 -6.39 -19.41 -3.67
CA SER A 31 -7.36 -18.62 -2.88
C SER A 31 -6.86 -17.20 -2.58
N VAL A 32 -5.57 -17.06 -2.31
CA VAL A 32 -4.91 -15.76 -2.12
C VAL A 32 -4.94 -14.96 -3.43
N PHE A 33 -4.51 -15.57 -4.53
CA PHE A 33 -4.53 -14.93 -5.85
C PHE A 33 -5.94 -14.51 -6.29
N PHE A 34 -6.91 -15.41 -6.14
CA PHE A 34 -8.29 -15.15 -6.53
C PHE A 34 -8.86 -13.97 -5.76
N THR A 35 -8.63 -13.91 -4.44
CA THR A 35 -9.23 -12.86 -3.64
C THR A 35 -8.55 -11.50 -3.87
N PHE A 36 -7.24 -11.51 -4.11
CA PHE A 36 -6.51 -10.34 -4.62
C PHE A 36 -7.07 -9.85 -5.98
N SER A 37 -7.27 -10.77 -6.94
CA SER A 37 -7.84 -10.45 -8.25
C SER A 37 -9.28 -9.92 -8.16
N LEU A 38 -10.08 -10.47 -7.25
CA LEU A 38 -11.43 -9.98 -7.01
C LEU A 38 -11.41 -8.60 -6.33
N GLY A 39 -10.47 -8.37 -5.41
CA GLY A 39 -10.27 -7.09 -4.74
C GLY A 39 -9.92 -5.97 -5.71
N THR A 40 -8.93 -6.19 -6.57
CA THR A 40 -8.55 -5.25 -7.64
C THR A 40 -9.75 -4.93 -8.55
N LYS A 41 -10.43 -5.95 -9.08
CA LYS A 41 -11.60 -5.78 -9.95
C LYS A 41 -12.70 -4.99 -9.26
N THR A 42 -13.07 -5.36 -8.04
CA THR A 42 -14.14 -4.69 -7.29
C THR A 42 -13.82 -3.21 -7.07
N HIS A 43 -12.57 -2.88 -6.73
CA HIS A 43 -12.15 -1.49 -6.53
C HIS A 43 -12.31 -0.65 -7.80
N TYR A 44 -11.75 -1.12 -8.91
CA TYR A 44 -11.80 -0.36 -10.17
C TYR A 44 -13.21 -0.30 -10.76
N TYR A 45 -13.99 -1.39 -10.68
CA TYR A 45 -15.40 -1.36 -11.08
C TYR A 45 -16.21 -0.38 -10.23
N GLY A 46 -16.04 -0.41 -8.91
CA GLY A 46 -16.71 0.53 -8.01
C GLY A 46 -16.38 1.98 -8.34
N ARG A 47 -15.10 2.28 -8.60
CA ARG A 47 -14.65 3.62 -8.99
C ARG A 47 -15.28 4.09 -10.30
N THR A 48 -15.31 3.23 -11.31
CA THR A 48 -15.95 3.54 -12.60
C THR A 48 -17.45 3.76 -12.44
N LEU A 49 -18.13 2.96 -11.62
CA LEU A 49 -19.57 3.12 -11.36
C LEU A 49 -19.90 4.40 -10.59
N LEU A 50 -19.10 4.76 -9.58
CA LEU A 50 -19.37 5.90 -8.70
C LEU A 50 -18.92 7.25 -9.28
N HIS A 51 -17.84 7.27 -10.06
CA HIS A 51 -17.20 8.51 -10.50
C HIS A 51 -16.97 8.63 -12.01
N GLY A 52 -17.27 7.58 -12.78
CA GLY A 52 -16.92 7.52 -14.20
C GLY A 52 -15.41 7.40 -14.43
N GLY A 53 -14.98 7.44 -15.70
CA GLY A 53 -13.55 7.45 -16.05
C GLY A 53 -12.89 6.08 -16.17
N ALA A 54 -13.48 5.18 -16.98
CA ALA A 54 -12.81 3.95 -17.36
C ALA A 54 -11.49 4.27 -18.08
N GLN A 55 -10.37 3.77 -17.55
CA GLN A 55 -9.06 3.94 -18.17
C GLN A 55 -8.63 2.64 -18.82
N TYR A 56 -8.43 2.65 -20.15
CA TYR A 56 -7.84 1.52 -20.85
C TYR A 56 -6.37 1.37 -20.44
N ARG A 57 -6.00 0.14 -20.04
CA ARG A 57 -4.61 -0.25 -19.87
C ARG A 57 -4.24 -1.23 -20.98
N PRO A 58 -3.32 -0.86 -21.89
CA PRO A 58 -2.92 -1.76 -22.95
C PRO A 58 -2.20 -2.97 -22.35
N THR A 59 -2.78 -4.16 -22.56
CA THR A 59 -2.02 -5.42 -22.47
C THR A 59 -1.25 -5.56 -23.77
N GLY A 60 0.09 -5.52 -23.72
CA GLY A 60 0.94 -5.66 -24.91
C GLY A 60 0.64 -6.96 -25.69
N ARG A 61 0.97 -6.99 -26.99
CA ARG A 61 0.89 -8.22 -27.79
C ARG A 61 2.06 -9.14 -27.43
N GLY A 62 1.76 -10.30 -26.86
CA GLY A 62 2.73 -11.36 -26.54
C GLY A 62 2.86 -11.64 -25.04
N PHE A 63 3.19 -12.88 -24.69
CA PHE A 63 3.44 -13.30 -23.31
C PHE A 63 4.92 -13.12 -23.00
N VAL A 64 5.29 -11.97 -22.45
CA VAL A 64 6.63 -11.76 -21.90
C VAL A 64 6.50 -11.67 -20.39
N VAL A 65 7.20 -12.54 -19.69
CA VAL A 65 7.33 -12.49 -18.23
C VAL A 65 8.31 -11.38 -17.90
N PHE A 66 7.83 -10.32 -17.26
CA PHE A 66 8.67 -9.24 -16.76
C PHE A 66 8.43 -9.03 -15.28
N HIS A 67 9.49 -8.62 -14.60
CA HIS A 67 9.42 -8.18 -13.22
C HIS A 67 8.77 -6.79 -13.16
N ALA A 68 7.68 -6.67 -12.41
CA ALA A 68 7.06 -5.39 -12.10
C ALA A 68 7.77 -4.76 -10.89
N LYS A 69 8.19 -3.49 -11.01
CA LYS A 69 8.90 -2.80 -9.92
C LYS A 69 8.02 -2.65 -8.68
N PHE A 70 8.61 -2.63 -7.48
CA PHE A 70 7.88 -2.37 -6.24
C PHE A 70 7.02 -1.12 -6.31
N SER A 71 7.58 0.00 -6.80
CA SER A 71 6.85 1.26 -6.89
C SER A 71 5.62 1.16 -7.80
N GLU A 72 5.71 0.38 -8.87
CA GLU A 72 4.59 0.12 -9.78
C GLU A 72 3.52 -0.72 -9.09
N ASN A 73 3.89 -1.89 -8.54
CA ASN A 73 2.97 -2.74 -7.77
C ASN A 73 2.31 -1.97 -6.63
N TYR A 74 3.07 -1.15 -5.91
CA TYR A 74 2.58 -0.29 -4.84
C TYR A 74 1.52 0.68 -5.37
N ARG A 75 1.80 1.44 -6.43
CA ARG A 75 0.85 2.39 -7.03
C ARG A 75 -0.44 1.72 -7.51
N LEU A 76 -0.37 0.48 -7.98
CA LEU A 76 -1.53 -0.25 -8.51
C LEU A 76 -2.42 -0.83 -7.41
N TYR A 77 -1.80 -1.42 -6.40
CA TYR A 77 -2.53 -2.30 -5.49
C TYR A 77 -2.74 -1.69 -4.11
N SER A 78 -1.96 -0.67 -3.74
CA SER A 78 -2.07 0.02 -2.45
C SER A 78 -3.50 0.44 -2.13
N ARG A 79 -4.10 1.27 -2.97
CA ARG A 79 -5.45 1.84 -2.74
C ARG A 79 -6.57 0.80 -2.73
N SER A 80 -6.41 -0.30 -3.45
CA SER A 80 -7.43 -1.36 -3.53
C SER A 80 -7.35 -2.37 -2.37
N HIS A 81 -6.17 -2.59 -1.78
CA HIS A 81 -5.93 -3.71 -0.85
C HIS A 81 -5.59 -3.30 0.58
N PHE A 82 -4.96 -2.14 0.82
CA PHE A 82 -4.41 -1.81 2.14
C PHE A 82 -5.40 -1.78 3.29
N PHE A 83 -6.70 -1.63 3.01
CA PHE A 83 -7.70 -1.37 4.03
C PHE A 83 -8.92 -2.30 3.98
N ARG A 84 -8.79 -3.47 3.33
CA ARG A 84 -9.80 -4.54 3.33
C ARG A 84 -9.38 -5.69 4.28
N TRP A 85 -9.88 -5.68 5.53
CA TRP A 85 -9.74 -6.73 6.57
C TRP A 85 -8.32 -7.21 6.90
N TRP A 86 -7.75 -6.74 8.01
CA TRP A 86 -6.31 -6.79 8.35
C TRP A 86 -5.59 -8.16 8.32
N PHE A 87 -6.28 -9.28 8.53
CA PHE A 87 -5.66 -10.61 8.38
C PHE A 87 -5.56 -11.07 6.91
N MET A 88 -6.53 -10.67 6.08
CA MET A 88 -6.49 -10.82 4.62
C MET A 88 -5.56 -9.79 3.97
N VAL A 89 -5.47 -8.58 4.54
CA VAL A 89 -4.54 -7.53 4.11
C VAL A 89 -3.10 -8.03 4.09
N GLY A 90 -2.61 -8.72 5.12
CA GLY A 90 -1.25 -9.26 5.14
C GLY A 90 -1.01 -10.19 3.94
N THR A 91 -1.83 -11.22 3.79
CA THR A 91 -1.69 -12.21 2.69
C THR A 91 -1.90 -11.61 1.29
N TRP A 92 -2.74 -10.57 1.14
CA TRP A 92 -3.05 -9.96 -0.15
C TRP A 92 -2.10 -8.85 -0.56
N LEU A 93 -1.54 -8.13 0.40
CA LEU A 93 -0.54 -7.11 0.13
C LEU A 93 0.77 -7.72 -0.35
N PHE A 94 1.08 -8.94 0.10
CA PHE A 94 2.22 -9.70 -0.43
C PHE A 94 1.92 -10.39 -1.75
N ALA A 95 0.64 -10.57 -2.14
CA ALA A 95 0.27 -11.26 -3.38
C ALA A 95 0.90 -10.63 -4.64
N PRO A 96 0.87 -9.30 -4.86
CA PRO A 96 1.61 -8.70 -5.96
C PRO A 96 3.07 -9.09 -6.02
N PHE A 97 3.75 -9.20 -4.87
CA PHE A 97 5.18 -9.53 -4.80
C PHE A 97 5.44 -11.02 -4.95
N LEU A 98 4.59 -11.85 -4.35
CA LEU A 98 4.65 -13.30 -4.42
C LEU A 98 4.34 -13.82 -5.83
N PHE A 99 3.42 -13.17 -6.54
CA PHE A 99 3.09 -13.49 -7.93
C PHE A 99 3.88 -12.67 -8.97
N ASN A 100 4.83 -11.83 -8.52
CA ASN A 100 5.74 -11.10 -9.40
C ASN A 100 7.00 -11.92 -9.68
N PRO A 101 7.27 -12.29 -10.94
CA PRO A 101 8.51 -12.96 -11.33
C PRO A 101 9.75 -12.17 -10.85
N SER A 102 10.75 -12.85 -10.31
CA SER A 102 11.92 -12.23 -9.65
C SER A 102 11.57 -11.29 -8.48
N GLY A 103 10.37 -11.41 -7.91
CA GLY A 103 9.89 -10.55 -6.82
C GLY A 103 10.69 -10.70 -5.51
N PHE A 104 11.43 -11.79 -5.33
CA PHE A 104 12.35 -12.01 -4.21
C PHE A 104 13.83 -12.08 -4.63
N GLU A 105 14.19 -11.57 -5.81
CA GLU A 105 15.59 -11.48 -6.22
C GLU A 105 16.27 -10.28 -5.52
N TRP A 106 17.28 -10.54 -4.69
CA TRP A 106 17.89 -9.51 -3.83
C TRP A 106 18.30 -8.24 -4.59
N GLN A 107 18.95 -8.37 -5.75
CA GLN A 107 19.36 -7.18 -6.49
C GLN A 107 18.17 -6.36 -6.99
N LYS A 108 17.08 -7.02 -7.42
CA LYS A 108 15.86 -6.33 -7.83
C LYS A 108 15.22 -5.58 -6.67
N ILE A 109 15.22 -6.17 -5.49
CA ILE A 109 14.74 -5.51 -4.27
C ILE A 109 15.55 -4.26 -3.95
N VAL A 110 16.89 -4.32 -4.03
CA VAL A 110 17.74 -3.15 -3.79
C VAL A 110 17.47 -2.02 -4.81
N ASP A 111 17.37 -2.37 -6.10
CA ASP A 111 17.00 -1.43 -7.16
C ASP A 111 15.61 -0.81 -6.91
N ASP A 112 14.63 -1.64 -6.55
CA ASP A 112 13.25 -1.25 -6.25
C ASP A 112 13.16 -0.32 -5.04
N TRP A 113 13.98 -0.55 -4.00
CA TRP A 113 14.09 0.34 -2.85
C TRP A 113 14.56 1.73 -3.26
N SER A 114 15.62 1.79 -4.08
CA SER A 114 16.20 3.04 -4.59
C SER A 114 15.17 3.80 -5.43
N ASP A 115 14.47 3.11 -6.32
CA ASP A 115 13.44 3.70 -7.18
C ASP A 115 12.24 4.18 -6.37
N TRP A 116 11.77 3.42 -5.37
CA TRP A 116 10.68 3.83 -4.49
C TRP A 116 11.07 5.04 -3.63
N CYS A 117 12.28 5.04 -3.06
CA CYS A 117 12.80 6.19 -2.31
C CYS A 117 12.88 7.47 -3.16
N LYS A 118 13.29 7.37 -4.42
CA LYS A 118 13.28 8.51 -5.36
C LYS A 118 11.85 8.95 -5.66
N TRP A 119 10.96 8.01 -5.95
CA TRP A 119 9.56 8.30 -6.29
C TRP A 119 8.80 9.00 -5.15
N ILE A 120 8.95 8.51 -3.92
CA ILE A 120 8.27 9.05 -2.74
C ILE A 120 8.78 10.44 -2.36
N SER A 121 10.06 10.74 -2.62
CA SER A 121 10.70 12.01 -2.25
C SER A 121 10.61 13.10 -3.34
N ASN A 122 10.48 12.71 -4.61
CA ASN A 122 10.39 13.65 -5.72
C ASN A 122 9.13 14.53 -5.63
N ARG A 123 9.33 15.86 -5.65
CA ARG A 123 8.23 16.82 -5.78
C ARG A 123 7.58 16.70 -7.15
N GLY A 124 6.26 16.78 -7.15
CA GLY A 124 5.46 16.80 -8.37
C GLY A 124 5.53 18.15 -9.07
N GLY A 125 4.79 18.26 -10.16
CA GLY A 125 4.69 19.50 -10.95
C GLY A 125 3.77 19.33 -12.15
N ILE A 126 3.42 20.44 -12.79
CA ILE A 126 2.60 20.43 -14.00
C ILE A 126 3.32 19.60 -15.08
N GLY A 127 2.67 18.55 -15.58
CA GLY A 127 3.22 17.65 -16.60
C GLY A 127 4.15 16.54 -16.10
N VAL A 128 4.43 16.45 -14.79
CA VAL A 128 5.20 15.32 -14.23
C VAL A 128 4.31 14.09 -14.11
N SER A 129 4.70 12.98 -14.75
CA SER A 129 3.93 11.73 -14.69
C SER A 129 3.92 11.13 -13.27
N GLY A 130 2.80 10.49 -12.91
CA GLY A 130 2.64 9.83 -11.61
C GLY A 130 3.66 8.71 -11.34
N ASP A 131 4.28 8.15 -12.38
CA ASP A 131 5.33 7.14 -12.23
C ASP A 131 6.68 7.73 -11.77
N LYS A 132 6.86 9.06 -11.88
CA LYS A 132 8.10 9.75 -11.50
C LYS A 132 8.02 10.44 -10.14
N SER A 133 6.82 10.79 -9.68
CA SER A 133 6.59 11.49 -8.42
C SER A 133 5.33 10.99 -7.72
N TRP A 134 5.46 10.69 -6.43
CA TRP A 134 4.35 10.36 -5.55
C TRP A 134 3.30 11.47 -5.50
N GLU A 135 3.73 12.74 -5.48
CA GLU A 135 2.81 13.87 -5.40
C GLU A 135 1.89 13.95 -6.63
N SER A 136 2.46 13.78 -7.83
CA SER A 136 1.68 13.73 -9.07
C SER A 136 0.75 12.52 -9.13
N TRP A 137 1.18 11.36 -8.63
CA TRP A 137 0.32 10.17 -8.54
C TRP A 137 -0.83 10.37 -7.55
N TRP A 138 -0.54 10.93 -6.37
CA TRP A 138 -1.49 11.17 -5.29
C TRP A 138 -2.58 12.18 -5.69
N GLU A 139 -2.18 13.27 -6.36
CA GLU A 139 -3.13 14.26 -6.90
C GLU A 139 -4.00 13.63 -7.98
N LYS A 140 -3.39 12.92 -8.95
CA LYS A 140 -4.13 12.22 -10.01
C LYS A 140 -5.16 11.23 -9.47
N GLU A 141 -4.80 10.52 -8.40
CA GLU A 141 -5.69 9.54 -7.79
C GLU A 141 -6.95 10.20 -7.22
N GLN A 142 -6.91 11.49 -6.87
CA GLN A 142 -8.02 12.24 -6.31
C GLN A 142 -8.76 13.11 -7.33
N ASP A 143 -8.34 13.15 -8.58
CA ASP A 143 -8.94 14.03 -9.60
C ASP A 143 -10.44 13.78 -9.75
N HIS A 144 -10.89 12.54 -9.60
CA HIS A 144 -12.29 12.17 -9.63
C HIS A 144 -13.15 12.88 -8.56
N LEU A 145 -12.56 13.26 -7.42
CA LEU A 145 -13.26 14.01 -6.37
C LEU A 145 -13.54 15.45 -6.77
N ALA A 146 -12.76 16.03 -7.69
CA ALA A 146 -13.02 17.37 -8.21
C ALA A 146 -14.28 17.44 -9.07
N CYS A 147 -14.62 16.34 -9.74
CA CYS A 147 -15.85 16.20 -10.53
C CYS A 147 -17.02 15.65 -9.69
N SER A 148 -16.77 15.27 -8.43
CA SER A 148 -17.76 14.73 -7.52
C SER A 148 -18.56 15.88 -6.89
N GLY A 149 -19.84 15.99 -7.24
CA GLY A 149 -20.74 16.98 -6.62
C GLY A 149 -20.94 16.72 -5.12
N VAL A 150 -21.71 17.59 -4.46
CA VAL A 150 -21.96 17.50 -2.99
C VAL A 150 -22.43 16.11 -2.55
N LYS A 151 -23.29 15.45 -3.34
CA LYS A 151 -23.77 14.09 -3.06
C LYS A 151 -22.63 13.07 -3.01
N GLY A 152 -21.66 13.18 -3.92
CA GLY A 152 -20.51 12.27 -3.94
C GLY A 152 -19.56 12.54 -2.77
N ILE A 153 -19.35 13.80 -2.38
CA ILE A 153 -18.61 14.15 -1.16
C ILE A 153 -19.27 13.53 0.08
N VAL A 154 -20.60 13.62 0.20
CA VAL A 154 -21.34 13.00 1.32
C VAL A 154 -21.16 11.48 1.32
N ILE A 155 -21.24 10.83 0.16
CA ILE A 155 -21.00 9.37 0.05
C ILE A 155 -19.58 9.01 0.47
N GLU A 156 -18.56 9.75 0.04
CA GLU A 156 -17.16 9.50 0.44
C GLU A 156 -16.98 9.63 1.96
N ILE A 157 -17.59 10.66 2.57
CA ILE A 157 -17.57 10.83 4.03
C ILE A 157 -18.26 9.65 4.72
N LEU A 158 -19.45 9.24 4.25
CA LEU A 158 -20.19 8.10 4.79
C LEU A 158 -19.38 6.79 4.65
N LEU A 159 -18.70 6.58 3.53
CA LEU A 159 -17.81 5.43 3.34
C LEU A 159 -16.59 5.49 4.27
N ALA A 160 -16.08 6.68 4.59
CA ALA A 160 -14.99 6.86 5.54
C ALA A 160 -15.40 6.59 7.00
N VAL A 161 -16.68 6.77 7.36
CA VAL A 161 -17.22 6.48 8.71
C VAL A 161 -16.87 5.06 9.19
N ARG A 162 -16.79 4.08 8.27
CA ARG A 162 -16.43 2.69 8.59
C ARG A 162 -15.14 2.58 9.40
N PHE A 163 -14.14 3.43 9.12
CA PHE A 163 -12.85 3.40 9.81
C PHE A 163 -12.96 3.76 11.29
N PHE A 164 -13.89 4.66 11.63
CA PHE A 164 -14.16 5.07 13.00
C PHE A 164 -14.96 4.00 13.76
N ILE A 165 -15.89 3.31 13.06
CA ILE A 165 -16.60 2.15 13.63
C ILE A 165 -15.61 1.04 13.98
N TYR A 166 -14.63 0.76 13.11
CA TYR A 166 -13.59 -0.23 13.40
C TYR A 166 -12.75 0.12 14.62
N GLN A 167 -12.33 1.38 14.74
CA GLN A 167 -11.60 1.84 15.92
C GLN A 167 -12.44 1.65 17.19
N PHE A 168 -13.71 2.03 17.13
CA PHE A 168 -14.62 1.88 18.25
C PHE A 168 -14.69 0.41 18.68
N GLY A 169 -14.87 -0.52 17.74
CA GLY A 169 -14.87 -1.95 18.02
C GLY A 169 -13.57 -2.46 18.65
N LEU A 170 -12.41 -2.06 18.11
CA LEU A 170 -11.10 -2.48 18.65
C LEU A 170 -10.86 -1.96 20.07
N VAL A 171 -11.12 -0.68 20.30
CA VAL A 171 -10.88 -0.03 21.59
C VAL A 171 -11.94 -0.43 22.63
N TYR A 172 -13.16 -0.80 22.23
CA TYR A 172 -14.19 -1.32 23.15
C TYR A 172 -13.76 -2.62 23.85
N HIS A 173 -12.93 -3.42 23.18
CA HIS A 173 -12.35 -4.64 23.71
C HIS A 173 -11.04 -4.43 24.50
N LEU A 174 -10.52 -3.19 24.56
CA LEU A 174 -9.40 -2.83 25.41
C LEU A 174 -9.87 -2.60 26.84
N ASN A 175 -9.09 -3.08 27.81
CA ASN A 175 -9.35 -2.88 29.24
C ASN A 175 -8.51 -1.73 29.82
N ILE A 176 -8.14 -0.74 29.00
CA ILE A 176 -7.28 0.39 29.41
C ILE A 176 -8.05 1.42 30.23
N THR A 177 -9.28 1.75 29.82
CA THR A 177 -10.10 2.76 30.48
C THR A 177 -11.32 2.14 31.16
N LYS A 178 -11.59 2.53 32.41
CA LYS A 178 -12.80 2.12 33.14
C LYS A 178 -14.09 2.61 32.44
N SER A 179 -14.01 3.73 31.74
CA SER A 179 -15.07 4.28 30.89
C SER A 179 -14.89 3.80 29.46
N LYS A 180 -15.98 3.28 28.87
CA LYS A 180 -16.08 2.97 27.43
C LYS A 180 -16.87 4.04 26.66
N SER A 181 -16.94 5.26 27.18
CA SER A 181 -17.72 6.34 26.59
C SER A 181 -17.15 6.80 25.24
N PHE A 182 -18.03 7.25 24.34
CA PHE A 182 -17.67 7.78 23.02
C PHE A 182 -16.59 8.88 23.08
N LEU A 183 -16.54 9.65 24.18
CA LEU A 183 -15.57 10.72 24.38
C LEU A 183 -14.11 10.23 24.47
N VAL A 184 -13.87 9.05 25.04
CA VAL A 184 -12.51 8.47 25.13
C VAL A 184 -11.93 8.26 23.72
N TYR A 185 -12.77 7.87 22.77
CA TYR A 185 -12.39 7.68 21.37
C TYR A 185 -12.14 9.03 20.68
N GLY A 186 -12.99 10.03 20.92
CA GLY A 186 -12.76 11.40 20.41
C GLY A 186 -11.44 12.00 20.89
N ILE A 187 -11.05 11.75 22.15
CA ILE A 187 -9.78 12.20 22.72
C ILE A 187 -8.58 11.55 22.00
N SER A 188 -8.68 10.28 21.58
CA SER A 188 -7.60 9.62 20.85
C SER A 188 -7.27 10.30 19.50
N TRP A 189 -8.24 11.00 18.90
CA TRP A 189 -8.05 11.73 17.65
C TRP A 189 -7.25 13.01 17.83
N LEU A 190 -7.19 13.55 19.05
CA LEU A 190 -6.40 14.75 19.35
C LEU A 190 -4.91 14.55 19.06
N VAL A 191 -4.39 13.31 19.14
CA VAL A 191 -3.01 12.99 18.76
C VAL A 191 -2.77 13.31 17.29
N ILE A 192 -3.72 12.97 16.42
CA ILE A 192 -3.62 13.21 14.97
C ILE A 192 -3.74 14.71 14.66
N PHE A 193 -4.69 15.41 15.32
CA PHE A 193 -4.82 16.85 15.18
C PHE A 193 -3.60 17.60 15.71
N ALA A 194 -3.05 17.20 16.84
CA ALA A 194 -1.80 17.75 17.39
C ALA A 194 -0.64 17.56 16.40
N GLY A 195 -0.52 16.38 15.79
CA GLY A 195 0.45 16.13 14.72
C GLY A 195 0.31 17.07 13.52
N LEU A 196 -0.94 17.31 13.07
CA LEU A 196 -1.23 18.28 12.00
C LEU A 196 -0.84 19.72 12.37
N LEU A 197 -1.12 20.14 13.61
CA LEU A 197 -0.74 21.46 14.11
C LEU A 197 0.78 21.61 14.19
N VAL A 198 1.49 20.61 14.69
CA VAL A 198 2.96 20.59 14.72
C VAL A 198 3.52 20.71 13.31
N MET A 199 3.00 19.94 12.34
CA MET A 199 3.45 20.06 10.94
C MET A 199 3.18 21.44 10.34
N LYS A 200 2.03 22.05 10.66
CA LYS A 200 1.69 23.40 10.21
C LYS A 200 2.63 24.45 10.82
N GLY A 201 2.90 24.37 12.12
CA GLY A 201 3.87 25.20 12.82
C GLY A 201 5.27 25.04 12.22
N MET A 202 5.69 23.81 11.94
CA MET A 202 6.96 23.50 11.28
C MET A 202 7.08 24.11 9.88
N ALA A 203 6.00 24.15 9.11
CA ALA A 203 5.97 24.80 7.81
C ALA A 203 6.11 26.33 7.93
N TYR A 204 5.45 26.93 8.92
CA TYR A 204 5.59 28.36 9.23
C TYR A 204 7.01 28.71 9.69
N CYS A 205 7.55 27.99 10.67
CA CYS A 205 8.92 28.15 11.15
C CYS A 205 9.94 27.97 10.04
N ARG A 206 9.74 27.01 9.12
CA ARG A 206 10.63 26.86 7.95
C ARG A 206 10.64 28.12 7.09
N LYS A 207 9.49 28.71 6.80
CA LYS A 207 9.40 29.93 5.97
C LYS A 207 10.11 31.12 6.65
N SER A 208 10.07 31.18 7.97
CA SER A 208 10.67 32.29 8.74
C SER A 208 12.15 32.11 9.07
N LEU A 209 12.64 30.88 9.29
CA LEU A 209 13.96 30.62 9.88
C LEU A 209 14.90 29.81 8.98
N SER A 210 14.42 29.19 7.89
CA SER A 210 15.21 28.19 7.15
C SER A 210 16.37 28.77 6.35
N ASN A 211 16.31 30.02 5.91
CA ASN A 211 17.38 30.61 5.11
C ASN A 211 18.51 31.14 5.99
N ASP A 212 18.18 31.77 7.12
CA ASP A 212 19.16 32.45 7.97
C ASP A 212 19.63 31.58 9.16
N TYR A 213 18.84 30.59 9.60
CA TYR A 213 19.10 29.80 10.81
C TYR A 213 18.88 28.28 10.62
N GLN A 214 19.61 27.69 9.66
CA GLN A 214 19.51 26.25 9.36
C GLN A 214 19.82 25.33 10.56
N LEU A 215 20.73 25.71 11.45
CA LEU A 215 21.04 24.93 12.66
C LEU A 215 19.89 24.98 13.66
N ALA A 216 19.36 26.18 13.96
CA ALA A 216 18.22 26.34 14.86
C ALA A 216 17.00 25.54 14.36
N PHE A 217 16.74 25.56 13.05
CA PHE A 217 15.67 24.76 12.47
C PHE A 217 15.89 23.24 12.62
N ARG A 218 17.13 22.75 12.54
CA ARG A 218 17.47 21.35 12.83
C ARG A 218 17.28 21.00 14.31
N LEU A 219 17.67 21.90 15.21
CA LEU A 219 17.47 21.72 16.66
C LEU A 219 15.98 21.69 17.03
N ILE A 220 15.16 22.59 16.48
CA ILE A 220 13.71 22.59 16.69
C ILE A 220 13.08 21.25 16.26
N LYS A 221 13.49 20.71 15.10
CA LYS A 221 13.05 19.37 14.66
C LYS A 221 13.45 18.29 15.66
N GLY A 222 14.69 18.32 16.13
CA GLY A 222 15.20 17.38 17.12
C GLY A 222 14.42 17.44 18.43
N LEU A 223 14.18 18.63 18.94
CA LEU A 223 13.40 18.85 20.18
C LEU A 223 11.97 18.34 20.04
N ILE A 224 11.28 18.65 18.94
CA ILE A 224 9.92 18.14 18.68
C ILE A 224 9.91 16.60 18.66
N ALA A 225 10.90 15.98 18.02
CA ALA A 225 11.01 14.54 17.98
C ALA A 225 11.24 13.95 19.38
N ILE A 226 12.15 14.53 20.17
CA ILE A 226 12.43 14.10 21.55
C ILE A 226 11.16 14.20 22.39
N THR A 227 10.46 15.34 22.37
CA THR A 227 9.21 15.53 23.11
C THR A 227 8.16 14.50 22.71
N PHE A 228 7.99 14.23 21.41
CA PHE A 228 7.07 13.21 20.93
C PHE A 228 7.43 11.81 21.46
N PHE A 229 8.69 11.41 21.39
CA PHE A 229 9.14 10.11 21.90
C PHE A 229 9.01 10.01 23.42
N SER A 230 9.30 11.07 24.17
CA SER A 230 9.11 11.09 25.62
C SER A 230 7.63 10.89 26.00
N ILE A 231 6.70 11.56 25.31
CA ILE A 231 5.25 11.36 25.51
C ILE A 231 4.84 9.93 25.17
N LEU A 232 5.33 9.38 24.05
CA LEU A 232 5.02 8.01 23.66
C LEU A 232 5.54 6.98 24.69
N ILE A 233 6.79 7.13 25.14
CA ILE A 233 7.42 6.22 26.11
C ILE A 233 6.69 6.28 27.45
N THR A 234 6.32 7.48 27.91
CA THR A 234 5.58 7.65 29.18
C THR A 234 4.19 7.01 29.13
N ILE A 235 3.49 7.08 28.00
CA ILE A 235 2.21 6.38 27.81
C ILE A 235 2.42 4.86 27.82
N ILE A 236 3.45 4.35 27.12
CA ILE A 236 3.74 2.91 27.03
C ILE A 236 4.23 2.34 28.37
N ALA A 237 5.02 3.10 29.12
CA ALA A 237 5.61 2.68 30.39
C ALA A 237 4.61 2.65 31.55
N GLN A 238 3.34 3.02 31.33
CA GLN A 238 2.32 2.90 32.37
C GLN A 238 2.15 1.42 32.78
N PRO A 239 2.17 1.09 34.09
CA PRO A 239 2.18 -0.29 34.60
C PRO A 239 1.01 -1.18 34.16
N HIS A 240 -0.03 -0.60 33.57
CA HIS A 240 -1.25 -1.28 33.16
C HIS A 240 -1.29 -1.62 31.67
N MET A 241 -0.29 -1.25 30.87
CA MET A 241 -0.33 -1.46 29.42
C MET A 241 0.34 -2.77 29.01
N SER A 242 -0.44 -3.72 28.47
CA SER A 242 0.08 -4.97 27.89
C SER A 242 0.64 -4.74 26.48
N ILE A 243 1.53 -5.62 26.02
CA ILE A 243 1.96 -5.69 24.61
C ILE A 243 0.76 -5.81 23.67
N LYS A 244 -0.27 -6.59 24.07
CA LYS A 244 -1.52 -6.70 23.31
C LYS A 244 -2.21 -5.34 23.16
N ASP A 245 -2.23 -4.55 24.23
CA ASP A 245 -2.88 -3.25 24.25
C ASP A 245 -2.15 -2.27 23.33
N ILE A 246 -0.81 -2.30 23.30
CA ILE A 246 -0.01 -1.51 22.37
C ILE A 246 -0.33 -1.87 20.92
N ILE A 247 -0.37 -3.18 20.59
CA ILE A 247 -0.69 -3.64 19.23
C ILE A 247 -2.08 -3.19 18.81
N VAL A 248 -3.09 -3.35 19.67
CA VAL A 248 -4.46 -2.95 19.36
C VAL A 248 -4.58 -1.42 19.25
N CYS A 249 -3.87 -0.65 20.06
CA CYS A 249 -3.80 0.82 19.92
C CYS A 249 -3.23 1.25 18.58
N VAL A 250 -2.13 0.62 18.13
CA VAL A 250 -1.55 0.88 16.80
C VAL A 250 -2.55 0.51 15.69
N LEU A 251 -3.19 -0.65 15.80
CA LEU A 251 -4.23 -1.11 14.86
C LEU A 251 -5.50 -0.25 14.89
N ALA A 252 -5.75 0.48 15.98
CA ALA A 252 -6.87 1.41 16.10
C ALA A 252 -6.54 2.79 15.51
N LEU A 253 -5.29 3.27 15.68
CA LEU A 253 -4.86 4.59 15.18
C LEU A 253 -4.59 4.62 13.67
N MET A 254 -4.02 3.56 13.10
CA MET A 254 -3.70 3.54 11.66
C MET A 254 -4.95 3.69 10.75
N PRO A 255 -6.04 2.90 10.93
CA PRO A 255 -7.23 3.04 10.09
C PRO A 255 -7.94 4.39 10.30
N THR A 256 -7.85 4.96 11.49
CA THR A 256 -8.57 6.21 11.82
C THR A 256 -7.92 7.42 11.23
N GLY A 257 -6.59 7.51 11.28
CA GLY A 257 -5.90 8.56 10.54
C GLY A 257 -6.07 8.41 9.03
N TRP A 258 -6.20 7.19 8.50
CA TRP A 258 -6.62 7.00 7.11
C TRP A 258 -8.04 7.50 6.83
N GLY A 259 -9.01 7.18 7.70
CA GLY A 259 -10.37 7.70 7.63
C GLY A 259 -10.42 9.23 7.63
N MET A 260 -9.63 9.87 8.50
CA MET A 260 -9.48 11.33 8.53
C MET A 260 -8.84 11.88 7.25
N LEU A 261 -7.83 11.20 6.69
CA LEU A 261 -7.24 11.56 5.41
C LEU A 261 -8.23 11.46 4.25
N LEU A 262 -9.11 10.46 4.24
CA LEU A 262 -10.16 10.33 3.22
C LEU A 262 -11.19 11.46 3.33
N ILE A 263 -11.64 11.79 4.56
CA ILE A 263 -12.52 12.94 4.78
C ILE A 263 -11.82 14.24 4.33
N ALA A 264 -10.53 14.41 4.65
CA ALA A 264 -9.77 15.56 4.20
C ALA A 264 -9.63 15.63 2.67
N GLN A 265 -9.47 14.48 1.98
CA GLN A 265 -9.46 14.41 0.52
C GLN A 265 -10.82 14.81 -0.08
N ALA A 266 -11.92 14.35 0.51
CA ALA A 266 -13.27 14.74 0.07
C ALA A 266 -13.53 16.25 0.29
N LEU A 267 -12.98 16.83 1.36
CA LEU A 267 -13.07 18.26 1.69
C LEU A 267 -11.93 19.12 1.09
N LYS A 268 -11.23 18.62 0.08
CA LYS A 268 -10.07 19.28 -0.56
C LYS A 268 -10.31 20.74 -0.95
N PRO A 269 -11.44 21.14 -1.59
CA PRO A 269 -11.68 22.54 -1.95
C PRO A 269 -11.65 23.49 -0.73
N PHE A 270 -12.30 23.07 0.36
CA PHE A 270 -12.34 23.82 1.61
C PHE A 270 -10.96 23.89 2.28
N LEU A 271 -10.24 22.77 2.34
CA LEU A 271 -8.90 22.72 2.96
C LEU A 271 -7.82 23.47 2.17
N LYS A 272 -8.03 23.67 0.86
CA LYS A 272 -7.20 24.57 0.05
C LYS A 272 -7.44 26.02 0.43
N GLN A 273 -8.69 26.45 0.62
CA GLN A 273 -9.02 27.82 1.03
C GLN A 273 -8.44 28.16 2.40
N THR A 274 -8.51 27.23 3.37
CA THR A 274 -7.96 27.43 4.72
C THR A 274 -6.42 27.26 4.78
N GLY A 275 -5.78 26.87 3.68
CA GLY A 275 -4.33 26.66 3.61
C GLY A 275 -3.82 25.43 4.37
N PHE A 276 -4.69 24.52 4.83
CA PHE A 276 -4.30 23.27 5.50
C PHE A 276 -3.92 22.14 4.53
N TRP A 277 -4.25 22.27 3.23
CA TRP A 277 -3.99 21.23 2.22
C TRP A 277 -2.53 20.77 2.18
N SER A 278 -1.56 21.68 2.31
CA SER A 278 -0.12 21.32 2.33
C SER A 278 0.23 20.42 3.52
N SER A 279 -0.36 20.65 4.69
CA SER A 279 -0.17 19.80 5.88
C SER A 279 -0.81 18.44 5.72
N VAL A 280 -2.02 18.38 5.16
CA VAL A 280 -2.72 17.12 4.86
C VAL A 280 -1.93 16.28 3.84
N ARG A 281 -1.41 16.91 2.80
CA ARG A 281 -0.54 16.25 1.82
C ARG A 281 0.73 15.70 2.47
N THR A 282 1.36 16.47 3.35
CA THR A 282 2.55 16.01 4.09
C THR A 282 2.20 14.81 4.98
N LEU A 283 1.07 14.86 5.69
CA LEU A 283 0.59 13.73 6.50
C LEU A 283 0.35 12.49 5.64
N ALA A 284 -0.32 12.65 4.49
CA ALA A 284 -0.55 11.56 3.56
C ALA A 284 0.76 10.93 3.07
N GLN A 285 1.78 11.73 2.77
CA GLN A 285 3.10 11.23 2.39
C GLN A 285 3.74 10.38 3.49
N TYR A 286 3.65 10.82 4.76
CA TYR A 286 4.14 10.04 5.90
C TYR A 286 3.39 8.72 6.05
N TYR A 287 2.06 8.72 5.88
CA TYR A 287 1.28 7.48 5.86
C TYR A 287 1.78 6.53 4.77
N GLU A 288 1.97 7.02 3.55
CA GLU A 288 2.44 6.21 2.42
C GLU A 288 3.88 5.69 2.62
N ILE A 289 4.75 6.45 3.30
CA ILE A 289 6.09 5.99 3.69
C ILE A 289 5.98 4.84 4.69
N ILE A 290 5.16 5.00 5.75
CA ILE A 290 4.96 3.96 6.77
C ILE A 290 4.39 2.69 6.13
N MET A 291 3.38 2.82 5.28
CA MET A 291 2.78 1.69 4.57
C MET A 291 3.76 1.03 3.59
N GLY A 292 4.52 1.83 2.85
CA GLY A 292 5.59 1.33 1.97
C GLY A 292 6.66 0.55 2.73
N LEU A 293 7.12 1.06 3.87
CA LEU A 293 8.06 0.36 4.75
C LEU A 293 7.47 -0.94 5.29
N LEU A 294 6.23 -0.91 5.78
CA LEU A 294 5.54 -2.08 6.32
C LEU A 294 5.39 -3.20 5.27
N LEU A 295 5.23 -2.85 4.00
CA LEU A 295 5.27 -3.81 2.89
C LEU A 295 6.67 -4.26 2.52
N PHE A 296 7.59 -3.31 2.42
CA PHE A 296 8.90 -3.56 1.87
C PHE A 296 9.75 -4.41 2.81
N THR A 297 9.66 -4.18 4.12
CA THR A 297 10.50 -4.87 5.12
C THR A 297 10.35 -6.40 5.08
N PRO A 298 9.13 -6.99 5.10
CA PRO A 298 9.00 -8.44 5.02
C PRO A 298 9.45 -9.01 3.66
N VAL A 299 9.19 -8.30 2.55
CA VAL A 299 9.65 -8.73 1.21
C VAL A 299 11.17 -8.74 1.14
N ALA A 300 11.83 -7.69 1.64
CA ALA A 300 13.28 -7.58 1.67
C ALA A 300 13.91 -8.64 2.58
N PHE A 301 13.30 -8.90 3.74
CA PHE A 301 13.72 -9.96 4.64
C PHE A 301 13.62 -11.34 3.99
N LEU A 302 12.52 -11.64 3.28
CA LEU A 302 12.36 -12.89 2.55
C LEU A 302 13.34 -13.01 1.37
N ALA A 303 13.56 -11.93 0.62
CA ALA A 303 14.49 -11.89 -0.50
C ALA A 303 15.95 -12.06 -0.10
N TRP A 304 16.28 -11.80 1.17
CA TRP A 304 17.61 -12.07 1.73
C TRP A 304 17.95 -13.56 1.68
N PHE A 305 16.96 -14.44 1.76
CA PHE A 305 17.15 -15.88 1.71
C PHE A 305 17.14 -16.40 0.26
N PRO A 306 18.25 -16.96 -0.26
CA PRO A 306 18.35 -17.36 -1.66
C PRO A 306 17.28 -18.37 -2.11
N PHE A 307 16.91 -19.30 -1.23
CA PHE A 307 15.94 -20.36 -1.53
C PHE A 307 14.52 -19.84 -1.81
N VAL A 308 14.15 -18.65 -1.31
CA VAL A 308 12.81 -18.09 -1.47
C VAL A 308 12.54 -17.76 -2.94
N SER A 309 13.54 -17.22 -3.65
CA SER A 309 13.43 -16.91 -5.08
C SER A 309 13.24 -18.17 -5.94
N GLU A 310 13.92 -19.27 -5.58
CA GLU A 310 13.76 -20.56 -6.24
C GLU A 310 12.39 -21.18 -5.97
N PHE A 311 11.93 -21.12 -4.72
CA PHE A 311 10.60 -21.60 -4.32
C PHE A 311 9.50 -20.84 -5.07
N GLN A 312 9.58 -19.51 -5.13
CA GLN A 312 8.66 -18.67 -5.87
C GLN A 312 8.60 -19.07 -7.35
N THR A 313 9.76 -19.23 -8.00
CA THR A 313 9.82 -19.56 -9.44
C THR A 313 9.18 -20.91 -9.74
N ARG A 314 9.36 -21.91 -8.87
CA ARG A 314 8.73 -23.23 -8.99
C ARG A 314 7.22 -23.21 -8.74
N MET A 315 6.75 -22.32 -7.86
CA MET A 315 5.33 -22.13 -7.59
C MET A 315 4.63 -21.43 -8.76
N LEU A 316 5.25 -20.40 -9.34
CA LEU A 316 4.65 -19.59 -10.42
C LEU A 316 4.71 -20.27 -11.79
N PHE A 317 5.76 -21.06 -12.04
CA PHE A 317 6.00 -21.65 -13.34
C PHE A 317 6.11 -23.17 -13.25
N ASN A 318 5.22 -23.85 -13.97
CA ASN A 318 5.36 -25.28 -14.22
C ASN A 318 6.72 -25.55 -14.91
N GLN A 319 7.35 -26.69 -14.62
CA GLN A 319 8.66 -27.07 -15.18
C GLN A 319 8.72 -26.93 -16.72
N ALA A 320 7.62 -27.21 -17.42
CA ALA A 320 7.51 -27.03 -18.87
C ALA A 320 7.63 -25.55 -19.30
N PHE A 321 7.02 -24.63 -18.56
CA PHE A 321 7.10 -23.19 -18.82
C PHE A 321 8.47 -22.62 -18.44
N SER A 322 9.06 -23.09 -17.34
CA SER A 322 10.42 -22.73 -16.92
C SER A 322 11.47 -23.13 -17.97
N ARG A 323 11.34 -24.31 -18.57
CA ARG A 323 12.16 -24.75 -19.71
C ARG A 323 11.94 -23.87 -20.95
N GLY A 324 10.69 -23.50 -21.26
CA GLY A 324 10.37 -22.57 -22.33
C GLY A 324 11.00 -21.18 -22.16
N LEU A 325 11.02 -20.64 -20.94
CA LEU A 325 11.69 -19.38 -20.61
C LEU A 325 13.22 -19.46 -20.73
N GLN A 326 13.83 -20.57 -20.31
CA GLN A 326 15.26 -20.80 -20.52
C GLN A 326 15.61 -20.84 -22.00
N ILE A 327 14.80 -21.54 -22.80
CA ILE A 327 14.95 -21.60 -24.26
C ILE A 327 14.77 -20.22 -24.89
N SER A 328 13.77 -19.43 -24.48
CA SER A 328 13.57 -18.08 -25.03
C SER A 328 14.69 -17.11 -24.66
N ARG A 329 15.27 -17.23 -23.45
CA ARG A 329 16.43 -16.44 -23.01
C ARG A 329 17.69 -16.79 -23.80
N ILE A 330 17.88 -18.08 -24.14
CA ILE A 330 18.98 -18.54 -25.00
C ILE A 330 18.79 -18.06 -26.44
N LEU A 331 17.58 -18.19 -27.01
CA LEU A 331 17.26 -17.74 -28.36
C LEU A 331 17.34 -16.20 -28.51
N GLY A 332 16.86 -15.45 -27.52
CA GLY A 332 16.95 -13.99 -27.47
C GLY A 332 18.39 -13.49 -27.26
N GLY A 333 19.20 -14.21 -26.47
CA GLY A 333 20.64 -13.97 -26.34
C GLY A 333 21.39 -14.22 -27.65
N GLY A 334 21.04 -15.29 -28.38
CA GLY A 334 21.57 -15.60 -29.71
C GLY A 334 21.24 -14.53 -30.76
N GLN A 335 20.01 -14.00 -30.75
CA GLN A 335 19.62 -12.91 -31.66
C GLN A 335 20.34 -11.58 -31.37
N LYS A 336 20.60 -11.25 -30.10
CA LYS A 336 21.42 -10.06 -29.75
C LYS A 336 22.87 -10.22 -30.20
N LYS A 337 23.45 -11.41 -30.04
CA LYS A 337 24.82 -11.71 -30.48
C LYS A 337 24.94 -11.62 -32.01
N ASN A 338 23.98 -12.20 -32.75
CA ASN A 338 23.91 -12.13 -34.21
C ASN A 338 23.59 -10.74 -34.78
N ARG A 339 22.87 -9.88 -34.04
CA ARG A 339 22.71 -8.47 -34.40
C ARG A 339 23.98 -7.65 -34.18
N SER A 340 24.77 -7.96 -33.16
CA SER A 340 26.04 -7.27 -32.91
C SER A 340 27.14 -7.63 -33.92
N SER A 341 27.12 -8.84 -34.49
CA SER A 341 28.05 -9.24 -35.56
C SER A 341 27.70 -8.62 -36.91
N ARG A 342 26.42 -8.47 -37.25
CA ARG A 342 25.97 -7.81 -38.50
C ARG A 342 26.12 -6.28 -38.55
N ILE A 343 26.49 -5.63 -37.44
CA ILE A 343 26.74 -4.18 -37.39
C ILE A 343 28.27 -3.90 -37.46
N LYS A 344 29.11 -4.94 -37.46
CA LYS A 344 30.58 -4.85 -37.55
C LYS A 344 31.15 -5.38 -38.87
N GLU A 345 30.30 -5.77 -39.81
CA GLU A 345 30.59 -5.89 -41.24
C GLU A 345 29.82 -4.79 -41.95
#